data_AF-A0A1F8ST34-F1
#
_entry.id   AF-A0A1F8ST34-F1
#
_cell.length_a   1.000
_cell.length_b   1.000
_cell.length_c   1.000
_cell.angle_alpha   90.00
_cell.angle_beta   90.00
_cell.angle_gamma   90.00
#
_symmetry.space_group_name_H-M   'P 1'
#
loop_
_entity.id
_entity.type
_entity.pdbx_description
1 polymer ?
#
loop_
_entity_poly.entity_id
_entity_poly.type
_entity_poly.pdbx_seq_one_letter_code
_entity_poly.pdbx_strand_id
1 'polypeptide(L)'
;MLRNVKELIYAFVACIITAVSYAVVLLYTNEIPAASEFYGHIIGILGFLLMLSTETLYSLRKRSRSARWGRMSNALQTHIFTGIVGPFMVLLHSSWKFSGLAGVTTLLTVAIVVSGFIGRYIYTRIPRTADGIEDTGLIGEMQAGALTNARRLMSLWHTIHIPIGMALFTAAFVHILGALYYATLLK
;
A
#
# COMPACT_ATOMS: atom_id res chain seq x y z
N MET A 1 21.96 -8.17 -5.73
CA MET A 1 20.73 -8.94 -6.04
C MET A 1 19.45 -8.17 -5.64
N LEU A 2 19.34 -6.90 -6.04
CA LEU A 2 18.10 -6.12 -6.00
C LEU A 2 17.56 -6.11 -7.43
N ARG A 3 16.43 -6.78 -7.70
CA ARG A 3 15.56 -6.65 -8.90
C ARG A 3 14.69 -7.90 -9.00
N ASN A 4 13.74 -8.09 -8.09
CA ASN A 4 12.62 -8.95 -8.44
C ASN A 4 11.53 -8.02 -8.97
N VAL A 5 11.34 -7.97 -10.27
CA VAL A 5 10.12 -7.36 -10.84
C VAL A 5 8.90 -8.24 -10.50
N LYS A 6 9.15 -9.45 -9.97
CA LYS A 6 8.17 -10.47 -9.62
C LYS A 6 7.06 -9.95 -8.71
N GLU A 7 7.36 -9.21 -7.64
CA GLU A 7 6.27 -8.69 -6.78
C GLU A 7 5.38 -7.67 -7.50
N LEU A 8 5.94 -6.87 -8.40
CA LEU A 8 5.17 -5.94 -9.23
C LEU A 8 4.35 -6.67 -10.28
N ILE A 9 4.90 -7.72 -10.90
CA ILE A 9 4.17 -8.56 -11.86
C ILE A 9 3.02 -9.25 -11.16
N TYR A 10 3.24 -9.84 -9.98
CA TYR A 10 2.16 -10.47 -9.21
C TYR A 10 1.09 -9.46 -8.78
N ALA A 11 1.49 -8.28 -8.31
CA ALA A 11 0.54 -7.22 -7.97
C ALA A 11 -0.25 -6.77 -9.22
N PHE A 12 0.42 -6.59 -10.36
CA PHE A 12 -0.21 -6.20 -11.62
C PHE A 12 -1.20 -7.26 -12.10
N VAL A 13 -0.81 -8.54 -12.12
CA VAL A 13 -1.68 -9.65 -12.46
C VAL A 13 -2.88 -9.72 -11.52
N ALA A 14 -2.67 -9.57 -10.21
CA ALA A 14 -3.76 -9.53 -9.23
C ALA A 14 -4.70 -8.34 -9.48
N CYS A 15 -4.19 -7.15 -9.79
CA CYS A 15 -5.01 -6.00 -10.15
C CYS A 15 -5.81 -6.26 -11.45
N ILE A 16 -5.20 -6.89 -12.47
CA ILE A 16 -5.91 -7.26 -13.70
C ILE A 16 -7.00 -8.29 -13.40
N ILE A 17 -6.73 -9.31 -12.60
CA ILE A 17 -7.73 -10.31 -12.20
C ILE A 17 -8.89 -9.64 -11.46
N THR A 18 -8.59 -8.77 -10.49
CA THR A 18 -9.61 -7.99 -9.78
C THR A 18 -10.41 -7.12 -10.74
N ALA A 19 -9.75 -6.40 -11.65
CA ALA A 19 -10.41 -5.55 -12.63
C ALA A 19 -11.30 -6.34 -13.61
N VAL A 20 -10.83 -7.49 -14.09
CA VAL A 20 -11.60 -8.39 -14.95
C VAL A 20 -12.79 -8.93 -14.18
N SER A 21 -12.62 -9.37 -12.93
CA SER A 21 -13.73 -9.86 -12.13
C SER A 21 -14.78 -8.76 -11.88
N TYR A 22 -14.35 -7.51 -11.65
CA TYR A 22 -15.24 -6.35 -11.52
C TYR A 22 -15.96 -6.04 -12.83
N ALA A 23 -15.25 -6.06 -13.96
CA ALA A 23 -15.81 -5.82 -15.29
C ALA A 23 -16.81 -6.92 -15.69
N VAL A 24 -16.53 -8.17 -15.35
CA VAL A 24 -17.43 -9.30 -15.58
C VAL A 24 -18.74 -9.08 -14.82
N VAL A 25 -18.69 -8.70 -13.53
CA VAL A 25 -19.90 -8.39 -12.76
C VAL A 25 -20.65 -7.21 -13.40
N LEU A 26 -19.96 -6.12 -13.74
CA LEU A 26 -20.54 -4.96 -14.40
C LEU A 26 -21.25 -5.32 -15.73
N LEU A 27 -20.65 -6.19 -16.55
CA LEU A 27 -21.22 -6.61 -17.82
C LEU A 27 -22.42 -7.56 -17.64
N TYR A 28 -22.42 -8.39 -16.60
CA TYR A 28 -23.54 -9.29 -16.31
C TYR A 28 -24.74 -8.56 -15.69
N THR A 29 -24.50 -7.59 -14.81
CA THR A 29 -25.57 -6.86 -14.12
C THR A 29 -26.00 -5.59 -14.86
N ASN A 30 -25.17 -5.08 -15.80
CA ASN A 30 -25.31 -3.76 -16.42
C ASN A 30 -25.38 -2.59 -15.41
N GLU A 31 -24.97 -2.84 -14.17
CA GLU A 31 -24.99 -1.87 -13.08
C GLU A 31 -23.62 -1.85 -12.39
N ILE A 32 -23.21 -0.67 -11.91
CA ILE A 32 -21.95 -0.52 -11.19
C ILE A 32 -22.11 -1.18 -9.81
N PRO A 33 -21.34 -2.24 -9.48
CA PRO A 33 -21.50 -2.99 -8.24
C PRO A 33 -21.40 -2.05 -7.05
N ALA A 34 -22.49 -1.86 -6.32
CA ALA A 34 -22.53 -0.91 -5.23
C ALA A 34 -21.77 -1.45 -4.01
N ALA A 35 -21.22 -0.54 -3.20
CA ALA A 35 -20.56 -0.87 -1.93
C ALA A 35 -21.40 -1.75 -0.98
N SER A 36 -22.74 -1.62 -1.04
CA SER A 36 -23.70 -2.37 -0.23
C SER A 36 -24.08 -3.74 -0.82
N GLU A 37 -23.78 -3.99 -2.09
CA GLU A 37 -24.05 -5.28 -2.73
C GLU A 37 -23.00 -6.30 -2.34
N PHE A 38 -23.36 -7.58 -2.46
CA PHE A 38 -22.51 -8.70 -2.03
C PHE A 38 -21.09 -8.60 -2.59
N TYR A 39 -20.94 -8.39 -3.90
CA TYR A 39 -19.63 -8.33 -4.55
C TYR A 39 -18.82 -7.10 -4.08
N GLY A 40 -19.44 -5.91 -4.10
CA GLY A 40 -18.81 -4.67 -3.63
C GLY A 40 -18.36 -4.77 -2.17
N HIS A 41 -19.16 -5.40 -1.31
CA HIS A 41 -18.82 -5.58 0.10
C HIS A 41 -17.63 -6.53 0.30
N ILE A 42 -17.60 -7.67 -0.41
CA ILE A 42 -16.51 -8.65 -0.31
C ILE A 42 -15.17 -8.05 -0.77
N ILE A 43 -15.14 -7.33 -1.89
CA ILE A 43 -13.90 -6.69 -2.35
C ILE A 43 -13.44 -5.60 -1.38
N GLY A 44 -14.37 -4.90 -0.72
CA GLY A 44 -14.07 -3.93 0.34
C GLY A 44 -13.40 -4.59 1.56
N ILE A 45 -13.97 -5.68 2.05
CA ILE A 45 -13.41 -6.44 3.19
C ILE A 45 -12.03 -6.99 2.85
N LEU A 46 -11.88 -7.68 1.71
CA LEU A 46 -10.60 -8.24 1.29
C LEU A 46 -9.56 -7.14 1.09
N GLY A 47 -9.94 -6.02 0.45
CA GLY A 47 -9.06 -4.87 0.25
C GLY A 47 -8.59 -4.26 1.56
N PHE A 48 -9.50 -4.05 2.52
CA PHE A 48 -9.16 -3.54 3.85
C PHE A 48 -8.26 -4.51 4.63
N LEU A 49 -8.51 -5.82 4.59
CA LEU A 49 -7.65 -6.81 5.23
C LEU A 49 -6.23 -6.82 4.65
N LEU A 50 -6.08 -6.68 3.33
CA LEU A 50 -4.77 -6.55 2.69
C LEU A 50 -4.08 -5.24 3.09
N MET A 51 -4.81 -4.13 3.16
CA MET A 51 -4.25 -2.87 3.66
C MET A 51 -3.80 -3.01 5.12
N LEU A 52 -4.63 -3.57 6.00
CA LEU A 52 -4.29 -3.77 7.41
C LEU A 52 -3.08 -4.70 7.58
N SER A 53 -2.99 -5.75 6.77
CA SER A 53 -1.82 -6.63 6.67
C SER A 53 -0.54 -5.85 6.33
N THR A 54 -0.63 -4.82 5.48
CA THR A 54 0.51 -3.98 5.06
C THR A 54 1.16 -3.23 6.23
N GLU A 55 0.36 -2.70 7.15
CA GLU A 55 0.83 -2.01 8.36
C GLU A 55 1.23 -2.97 9.47
N THR A 56 0.42 -4.01 9.68
CA THR A 56 0.58 -4.94 10.81
C THR A 56 1.74 -5.90 10.60
N LEU A 57 1.89 -6.53 9.42
CA LEU A 57 2.96 -7.49 9.18
C LEU A 57 4.35 -6.83 9.26
N TYR A 58 4.48 -5.59 8.81
CA TYR A 58 5.72 -4.84 8.92
C TYR A 58 6.05 -4.48 10.39
N SER A 59 5.06 -3.95 11.12
CA SER A 59 5.22 -3.55 12.52
C SER A 59 5.46 -4.75 13.45
N LEU A 60 4.73 -5.85 13.25
CA LEU A 60 4.87 -7.10 14.00
C LEU A 60 6.25 -7.72 13.79
N ARG A 61 6.79 -7.68 12.57
CA ARG A 61 8.16 -8.14 12.28
C ARG A 61 9.21 -7.28 12.98
N LYS A 62 9.03 -5.96 13.00
CA LYS A 62 9.99 -5.04 13.63
C LYS A 62 9.99 -5.15 15.16
N ARG A 63 8.86 -5.53 15.77
CA ARG A 63 8.67 -5.64 17.22
C ARG A 63 8.97 -7.04 17.78
N SER A 64 8.69 -8.12 17.03
CA SER A 64 8.87 -9.49 17.53
C SER A 64 10.27 -10.03 17.19
N ARG A 65 11.12 -10.18 18.22
CA ARG A 65 12.40 -10.92 18.12
C ARG A 65 12.23 -12.42 17.76
N SER A 66 11.02 -12.97 17.94
CA SER A 66 10.72 -14.41 17.77
C SER A 66 10.08 -14.75 16.42
N ALA A 67 9.54 -13.75 15.70
CA ALA A 67 8.97 -13.95 14.36
C ALA A 67 10.08 -14.09 13.30
N ARG A 68 10.84 -15.19 13.34
CA ARG A 68 11.85 -15.58 12.32
C ARG A 68 11.22 -16.07 11.01
N TRP A 69 9.97 -15.71 10.71
CA TRP A 69 9.32 -16.06 9.45
C TRP A 69 9.87 -15.20 8.30
N GLY A 70 10.92 -15.73 7.67
CA GLY A 70 11.40 -15.29 6.36
C GLY A 70 12.40 -14.12 6.35
N ARG A 71 13.08 -13.97 5.21
CA ARG A 71 14.06 -12.90 4.94
C ARG A 71 13.40 -11.52 4.97
N MET A 72 14.14 -10.47 5.35
CA MET A 72 13.62 -9.07 5.38
C MET A 72 13.12 -8.61 4.01
N SER A 73 13.72 -9.15 2.95
CA SER A 73 13.25 -8.93 1.57
C SER A 73 11.82 -9.41 1.34
N ASN A 74 11.40 -10.53 1.94
CA ASN A 74 10.06 -11.08 1.74
C ASN A 74 9.00 -10.19 2.41
N ALA A 75 9.30 -9.65 3.60
CA ALA A 75 8.39 -8.73 4.28
C ALA A 75 8.14 -7.45 3.48
N LEU A 76 9.19 -6.90 2.85
CA LEU A 76 9.06 -5.75 1.96
C LEU A 76 8.29 -6.12 0.68
N GLN A 77 8.52 -7.30 0.10
CA GLN A 77 7.78 -7.78 -1.07
C GLN A 77 6.29 -7.95 -0.75
N THR A 78 5.95 -8.55 0.39
CA THR A 78 4.57 -8.66 0.87
C THR A 78 3.97 -7.27 1.06
N HIS A 79 4.67 -6.34 1.72
CA HIS A 79 4.20 -4.95 1.91
C HIS A 79 3.90 -4.24 0.58
N ILE A 80 4.78 -4.36 -0.43
CA ILE A 80 4.55 -3.77 -1.76
C ILE A 80 3.33 -4.42 -2.43
N PHE A 81 3.21 -5.75 -2.36
CA PHE A 81 2.09 -6.47 -2.95
C PHE A 81 0.76 -6.07 -2.31
N THR A 82 0.65 -6.19 -0.99
CA THR A 82 -0.57 -5.89 -0.25
C THR A 82 -0.91 -4.39 -0.28
N GLY A 83 0.11 -3.52 -0.32
CA GLY A 83 -0.01 -2.07 -0.44
C GLY A 83 -0.38 -1.57 -1.84
N ILE A 84 -0.43 -2.43 -2.86
CA ILE A 84 -0.96 -2.12 -4.19
C ILE A 84 -2.34 -2.76 -4.37
N VAL A 85 -2.43 -4.08 -4.14
CA VAL A 85 -3.65 -4.85 -4.40
C VAL A 85 -4.78 -4.45 -3.44
N GLY A 86 -4.47 -4.26 -2.15
CA GLY A 86 -5.45 -3.85 -1.14
C GLY A 86 -6.13 -2.52 -1.47
N PRO A 87 -5.37 -1.42 -1.64
CA PRO A 87 -5.90 -0.12 -2.06
C PRO A 87 -6.68 -0.19 -3.37
N PHE A 88 -6.22 -0.97 -4.36
CA PHE A 88 -6.94 -1.13 -5.62
C PHE A 88 -8.34 -1.72 -5.43
N MET A 89 -8.49 -2.77 -4.61
CA MET A 89 -9.79 -3.35 -4.28
C MET A 89 -10.69 -2.37 -3.52
N VAL A 90 -10.14 -1.60 -2.57
CA VAL A 90 -10.89 -0.57 -1.83
C VAL A 90 -11.33 0.59 -2.74
N LEU A 91 -10.52 0.98 -3.72
CA LEU A 91 -10.92 1.99 -4.70
C LEU A 91 -12.11 1.51 -5.54
N LEU A 92 -12.14 0.24 -5.95
CA LEU A 92 -13.28 -0.34 -6.68
C LEU A 92 -14.55 -0.43 -5.82
N HIS A 93 -14.41 -0.67 -4.51
CA HIS A 93 -15.53 -0.64 -3.56
C HIS A 93 -16.26 0.72 -3.55
N SER A 94 -15.54 1.84 -3.78
CA SER A 94 -16.14 3.18 -3.79
C SER A 94 -17.20 3.40 -4.88
N SER A 95 -17.29 2.49 -5.88
CA SER A 95 -18.32 2.54 -6.93
C SER A 95 -18.39 3.90 -7.67
N TRP A 96 -17.27 4.62 -7.76
CA TRP A 96 -17.18 5.99 -8.30
C TRP A 96 -18.02 7.05 -7.57
N LYS A 97 -18.44 6.77 -6.33
CA LYS A 97 -19.20 7.69 -5.47
C LYS A 97 -18.28 8.28 -4.39
N PHE A 98 -17.85 9.51 -4.62
CA PHE A 98 -16.96 10.24 -3.70
C PHE A 98 -17.74 11.28 -2.90
N SER A 99 -18.35 10.86 -1.79
CA SER A 99 -19.11 11.77 -0.91
C SER A 99 -18.71 11.61 0.55
N GLY A 100 -18.67 12.73 1.28
CA GLY A 100 -18.42 12.76 2.72
C GLY A 100 -17.13 12.04 3.14
N LEU A 101 -17.20 11.26 4.22
CA LEU A 101 -16.06 10.53 4.78
C LEU A 101 -15.49 9.48 3.83
N ALA A 102 -16.33 8.82 3.03
CA ALA A 102 -15.89 7.82 2.04
C ALA A 102 -15.02 8.46 0.94
N GLY A 103 -15.38 9.68 0.51
CA GLY A 103 -14.58 10.46 -0.45
C GLY A 103 -13.21 10.83 0.12
N VAL A 104 -13.15 11.33 1.35
CA VAL A 104 -11.87 11.66 2.03
C VAL A 104 -10.99 10.41 2.18
N THR A 105 -11.57 9.29 2.60
CA THR A 105 -10.86 8.01 2.75
C THR A 105 -10.29 7.53 1.41
N THR A 106 -11.04 7.71 0.33
CA THR A 106 -10.56 7.39 -1.04
C THR A 106 -9.38 8.28 -1.42
N LEU A 107 -9.43 9.60 -1.17
CA LEU A 107 -8.32 10.51 -1.45
C LEU A 107 -7.06 10.14 -0.66
N LEU A 108 -7.21 9.80 0.63
CA LEU A 108 -6.11 9.32 1.45
C LEU A 108 -5.54 8.00 0.92
N THR A 109 -6.39 7.11 0.39
CA THR A 109 -5.98 5.85 -0.25
C THR A 109 -5.12 6.12 -1.49
N VAL A 110 -5.52 7.07 -2.34
CA VAL A 110 -4.69 7.47 -3.50
C VAL A 110 -3.37 8.10 -3.03
N ALA A 111 -3.43 8.98 -2.03
CA ALA A 111 -2.26 9.66 -1.49
C ALA A 111 -1.22 8.69 -0.90
N ILE A 112 -1.64 7.66 -0.15
CA ILE A 112 -0.72 6.67 0.42
C ILE A 112 -0.06 5.82 -0.65
N VAL A 113 -0.80 5.44 -1.71
CA VAL A 113 -0.28 4.65 -2.83
C VAL A 113 0.78 5.44 -3.59
N VAL A 114 0.47 6.69 -3.95
CA VAL A 114 1.44 7.60 -4.61
C VAL A 114 2.68 7.79 -3.73
N SER A 115 2.49 8.05 -2.44
CA SER A 115 3.59 8.17 -1.49
C SER A 115 4.43 6.88 -1.41
N GLY A 116 3.81 5.70 -1.45
CA GLY A 116 4.50 4.41 -1.50
C GLY A 116 5.38 4.23 -2.74
N PHE A 117 4.89 4.64 -3.91
CA PHE A 117 5.69 4.65 -5.15
C PHE A 117 6.90 5.57 -5.05
N ILE A 118 6.74 6.76 -4.45
CA ILE A 118 7.85 7.69 -4.20
C ILE A 118 8.89 7.05 -3.28
N GLY A 119 8.47 6.41 -2.19
CA GLY A 119 9.35 5.71 -1.26
C GLY A 119 10.14 4.59 -1.94
N ARG A 120 9.46 3.78 -2.77
CA ARG A 120 10.12 2.73 -3.57
C ARG A 120 11.12 3.31 -4.55
N TYR A 121 10.80 4.41 -5.24
CA TYR A 121 11.71 5.08 -6.15
C TYR A 121 12.99 5.52 -5.42
N ILE A 122 12.87 6.20 -4.28
CA ILE A 122 14.04 6.62 -3.47
C ILE A 122 14.83 5.39 -2.99
N TYR A 123 14.15 4.35 -2.49
CA TYR A 123 14.80 3.13 -1.99
C TYR A 123 15.63 2.42 -3.06
N THR A 124 15.13 2.32 -4.29
CA THR A 124 15.85 1.67 -5.39
C THR A 124 17.10 2.43 -5.85
N ARG A 125 17.22 3.71 -5.49
CA ARG A 125 18.38 4.56 -5.81
C ARG A 125 19.46 4.53 -4.73
N ILE A 126 19.24 3.87 -3.59
CA ILE A 126 20.23 3.71 -2.52
C ILE A 126 21.11 2.49 -2.83
N PRO A 127 22.40 2.68 -3.19
CA PRO A 127 23.32 1.56 -3.32
C PRO A 127 23.49 0.86 -1.96
N ARG A 128 23.37 -0.47 -1.95
CA ARG A 128 23.29 -1.28 -0.73
C ARG A 128 24.64 -1.67 -0.11
N THR A 129 25.75 -1.28 -0.73
CA THR A 129 27.08 -1.59 -0.23
C THR A 129 28.07 -0.55 -0.73
N ALA A 130 29.00 -0.17 0.14
CA ALA A 130 30.18 0.63 -0.16
C ALA A 130 31.29 -0.21 -0.84
N ASP A 131 30.96 -1.38 -1.42
CA ASP A 131 31.94 -2.29 -2.05
C ASP A 131 32.47 -1.77 -3.40
N GLY A 132 32.12 -0.54 -3.78
CA GLY A 132 32.76 0.20 -4.87
C GLY A 132 33.56 1.41 -4.40
N ILE A 133 33.64 1.66 -3.08
CA ILE A 133 34.49 2.70 -2.48
C ILE A 133 35.84 2.08 -2.12
N GLU A 134 36.49 1.42 -3.08
CA GLU A 134 37.95 1.24 -3.03
C GLU A 134 38.67 2.46 -3.61
N ASP A 135 37.94 3.34 -4.32
CA ASP A 135 38.48 4.57 -4.86
C ASP A 135 38.26 5.74 -3.90
N THR A 136 39.32 6.09 -3.17
CA THR A 136 39.40 7.27 -2.29
C THR A 136 39.40 8.60 -3.06
N GLY A 137 39.24 8.57 -4.39
CA GLY A 137 39.14 9.75 -5.24
C GLY A 137 37.76 10.44 -5.24
N LEU A 138 37.63 11.46 -6.09
CA LEU A 138 36.44 12.32 -6.24
C LEU A 138 35.13 11.53 -6.43
N ILE A 139 35.17 10.38 -7.11
CA ILE A 139 34.00 9.53 -7.37
C ILE A 139 33.47 8.90 -6.08
N GLY A 140 34.34 8.50 -5.15
CA GLY A 140 33.97 7.95 -3.85
C GLY A 140 33.28 8.98 -2.97
N GLU A 141 33.80 10.22 -2.92
CA GLU A 141 33.18 11.33 -2.19
C GLU A 141 31.80 11.70 -2.74
N MET A 142 31.65 11.77 -4.07
CA MET A 142 30.37 12.03 -4.72
C MET A 142 29.32 10.93 -4.41
N GLN A 143 29.73 9.67 -4.39
CA GLN A 143 28.85 8.55 -4.02
C GLN A 143 28.45 8.59 -2.54
N ALA A 144 29.38 8.93 -1.64
CA ALA A 144 29.09 9.09 -0.22
C ALA A 144 28.10 10.23 0.05
N GLY A 145 28.26 11.37 -0.66
CA GLY A 145 27.30 12.47 -0.64
C GLY A 145 25.92 12.06 -1.15
N ALA A 146 25.86 11.33 -2.27
CA ALA A 146 24.62 10.81 -2.84
C ALA A 146 23.91 9.82 -1.89
N LEU A 147 24.65 8.95 -1.22
CA LEU A 147 24.10 8.00 -0.23
C LEU A 147 23.53 8.72 0.98
N THR A 148 24.21 9.76 1.47
CA THR A 148 23.75 10.60 2.59
C THR A 148 22.47 11.34 2.22
N ASN A 149 22.42 11.93 1.02
CA ASN A 149 21.21 12.57 0.50
C ASN A 149 20.05 11.58 0.37
N ALA A 150 20.30 10.38 -0.16
CA ALA A 150 19.26 9.37 -0.31
C ALA A 150 18.73 8.86 1.05
N ARG A 151 19.60 8.72 2.06
CA ARG A 151 19.19 8.42 3.45
C ARG A 151 18.35 9.55 4.05
N ARG A 152 18.72 10.82 3.80
CA ARG A 152 17.94 11.98 4.25
C ARG A 152 16.56 12.00 3.61
N LEU A 153 16.48 11.78 2.30
CA LEU A 153 15.21 11.67 1.57
C LEU A 153 14.34 10.53 2.11
N MET A 154 14.94 9.37 2.42
CA MET A 154 14.17 8.29 3.06
C MET A 154 13.66 8.68 4.44
N SER A 155 14.46 9.37 5.26
CA SER A 155 13.98 9.84 6.57
C SER A 155 12.79 10.79 6.41
N LEU A 156 12.90 11.79 5.53
CA LEU A 156 11.82 12.74 5.24
C LEU A 156 10.57 12.04 4.70
N TRP A 157 10.75 11.05 3.82
CA TRP A 157 9.64 10.25 3.29
C TRP A 157 8.87 9.54 4.40
N HIS A 158 9.55 8.90 5.36
CA HIS A 158 8.87 8.21 6.48
C HIS A 158 8.04 9.20 7.32
N THR A 159 8.55 10.41 7.56
CA THR A 159 7.84 11.47 8.30
C THR A 159 6.53 11.87 7.63
N ILE A 160 6.41 11.73 6.31
CA ILE A 160 5.19 12.06 5.56
C ILE A 160 4.31 10.82 5.37
N HIS A 161 4.91 9.69 4.97
CA HIS A 161 4.19 8.47 4.62
C HIS A 161 3.44 7.88 5.83
N ILE A 162 4.07 7.85 7.01
CA ILE A 162 3.50 7.23 8.20
C ILE A 162 2.24 7.99 8.69
N PRO A 163 2.24 9.33 8.84
CA PRO A 163 1.03 10.06 9.22
C PRO A 163 -0.12 9.91 8.22
N ILE A 164 0.17 9.87 6.91
CA ILE A 164 -0.86 9.62 5.89
C ILE A 164 -1.49 8.24 6.12
N GLY A 165 -0.68 7.21 6.38
CA GLY A 165 -1.16 5.88 6.73
C GLY A 165 -2.04 5.90 7.97
N MET A 166 -1.59 6.52 9.06
CA MET A 166 -2.36 6.64 10.30
C MET A 166 -3.71 7.34 10.08
N ALA A 167 -3.72 8.46 9.34
CA ALA A 167 -4.94 9.18 9.00
C ALA A 167 -5.90 8.33 8.16
N LEU A 168 -5.38 7.60 7.16
CA LEU A 168 -6.14 6.70 6.32
C LEU A 168 -6.81 5.57 7.13
N PHE A 169 -6.05 4.86 7.97
CA PHE A 169 -6.62 3.78 8.78
C PHE A 169 -7.63 4.31 9.80
N THR A 170 -7.36 5.47 10.41
CA THR A 170 -8.32 6.11 11.32
C THR A 170 -9.62 6.44 10.58
N ALA A 171 -9.54 7.07 9.41
CA ALA A 171 -10.71 7.38 8.59
C ALA A 171 -11.46 6.11 8.16
N ALA A 172 -10.74 5.06 7.76
CA ALA A 172 -11.31 3.77 7.38
C ALA A 172 -12.04 3.09 8.56
N PHE A 173 -11.46 3.09 9.76
CA PHE A 173 -12.13 2.56 10.95
C PHE A 173 -13.40 3.34 11.29
N VAL A 174 -13.34 4.68 11.26
CA VAL A 174 -14.54 5.52 11.49
C VAL A 174 -15.60 5.26 10.42
N HIS A 175 -15.20 5.10 9.15
CA HIS A 175 -16.11 4.77 8.06
C HIS A 175 -16.80 3.42 8.26
N ILE A 176 -16.03 2.37 8.60
CA ILE A 176 -16.57 1.01 8.85
C ILE A 176 -17.48 1.00 10.08
N LEU A 177 -17.05 1.60 11.19
CA LEU A 177 -17.86 1.67 12.42
C LEU A 177 -19.14 2.47 12.21
N GLY A 178 -19.07 3.58 11.49
CA GLY A 178 -20.25 4.34 11.10
C GLY A 178 -21.20 3.49 10.25
N ALA A 179 -20.70 2.85 9.20
CA ALA A 179 -21.51 1.99 8.34
C ALA A 179 -22.19 0.85 9.13
N LEU A 180 -21.47 0.19 10.05
CA LEU A 180 -22.03 -0.84 10.92
C LEU A 180 -23.07 -0.26 11.87
N TYR A 181 -22.78 0.85 12.55
CA TYR A 181 -23.70 1.50 13.48
C TYR A 181 -25.04 1.84 12.83
N TYR A 182 -25.01 2.50 11.67
CA TYR A 182 -26.23 2.84 10.92
C TYR A 182 -26.94 1.59 10.37
N ALA A 183 -26.21 0.54 10.01
CA ALA A 183 -26.81 -0.71 9.52
C ALA A 183 -27.48 -1.55 10.62
N THR A 184 -27.00 -1.48 11.87
CA THR A 184 -27.46 -2.35 12.97
C THR A 184 -28.39 -1.67 13.96
N LEU A 185 -28.21 -0.38 14.25
CA LEU A 185 -28.89 0.31 15.36
C LEU A 185 -29.97 1.30 14.92
N LEU A 186 -30.00 1.67 13.64
CA LEU A 186 -30.98 2.59 13.07
C LEU A 186 -31.92 1.92 12.05
N LYS A 187 -31.93 0.59 12.04
CA LYS A 187 -32.95 -0.23 11.36
C LYS A 187 -34.08 -0.57 12.32
#